data_AF-A0A7X9EDR4-F1
#
_entry.id   AF-A0A7X9EDR4-F1
#
_cell.length_a   1.000
_cell.length_b   1.000
_cell.length_c   1.000
_cell.angle_alpha   90.00
_cell.angle_beta   90.00
_cell.angle_gamma   90.00
#
_symmetry.space_group_name_H-M   'P 1'
#
loop_
_entity.id
_entity.type
_entity.pdbx_description
1 polymer ?
#
loop_
_entity_poly.entity_id
_entity_poly.type
_entity_poly.pdbx_seq_one_letter_code
_entity_poly.pdbx_strand_id
1 'polypeptide(L)' 'NVVTAIIINKGGKLFALTVDSLIGQQEIVIKNLGKYLSDIKFVSGGTILGDGNVALILDVNYIAGL' A
#
# COMPACT_ATOMS: atom_id res chain seq x y z
N ASN A 1 14.14 -16.18 13.12
CA ASN A 1 13.57 -14.87 12.73
C ASN A 1 13.68 -14.69 11.24
N VAL A 2 12.60 -14.96 10.51
CA VAL A 2 12.48 -14.69 9.08
C VAL A 2 11.69 -13.39 8.94
N VAL A 3 12.18 -12.46 8.13
CA VAL A 3 11.49 -11.20 7.83
C VAL A 3 11.04 -11.26 6.38
N THR A 4 9.75 -11.00 6.14
CA THR A 4 9.20 -10.90 4.79
C THR A 4 9.31 -9.45 4.32
N ALA A 5 9.73 -9.23 3.07
CA ALA A 5 9.84 -7.89 2.50
C ALA A 5 9.34 -7.83 1.05
N ILE A 6 8.68 -6.72 0.71
CA ILE A 6 8.30 -6.38 -0.67
C ILE A 6 9.41 -5.49 -1.25
N ILE A 7 9.98 -5.92 -2.37
CA ILE A 7 10.99 -5.15 -3.09
C ILE A 7 10.31 -4.26 -4.12
N ILE A 8 10.52 -2.95 -4.02
CA ILE A 8 9.94 -1.94 -4.90
C ILE A 8 11.07 -1.33 -5.72
N ASN A 9 10.93 -1.35 -7.05
CA ASN A 9 11.81 -0.62 -7.96
C ASN A 9 11.12 0.66 -8.44
N LYS A 10 11.68 1.82 -8.06
CA LYS A 10 11.18 3.12 -8.50
C LYS A 10 12.34 3.97 -8.99
N GLY A 11 12.29 4.35 -10.27
CA GLY A 11 13.31 5.24 -10.86
C GLY A 11 14.73 4.67 -10.78
N GLY A 12 14.90 3.35 -10.87
CA GLY A 12 16.19 2.68 -10.75
C GLY A 12 16.71 2.51 -9.32
N LYS A 13 15.97 2.99 -8.31
CA LYS A 13 16.25 2.75 -6.90
C LYS A 13 15.41 1.58 -6.38
N LEU A 14 16.03 0.73 -5.56
CA LEU A 14 15.39 -0.39 -4.89
C LEU A 14 15.11 -0.05 -3.43
N PHE A 15 13.91 -0.36 -2.98
CA PHE A 15 13.45 -0.20 -1.61
C PHE A 15 12.89 -1.53 -1.09
N ALA A 16 13.10 -1.82 0.19
CA ALA A 16 12.53 -2.99 0.84
C ALA A 16 11.51 -2.55 1.89
N LEU A 17 10.25 -2.91 1.69
CA LEU A 17 9.19 -2.70 2.67
C LEU A 17 8.97 -4.00 3.45
N THR A 18 9.38 -4.04 4.71
CA THR A 18 9.14 -5.21 5.58
C THR A 18 7.66 -5.32 5.92
N VAL A 19 7.14 -6.54 5.89
CA VAL A 19 5.73 -6.85 6.21
C VAL A 19 5.66 -8.05 7.12
N ASP A 20 4.61 -8.12 7.94
CA ASP A 20 4.38 -9.25 8.83
C ASP A 20 4.04 -10.53 8.06
N SER A 21 3.23 -10.40 7.01
CA SER A 21 2.80 -11.53 6.18
C SER A 21 2.42 -11.10 4.77
N LEU A 22 2.53 -12.05 3.83
CA LEU A 22 2.01 -11.91 2.47
C LEU A 22 0.69 -12.69 2.37
N ILE A 23 -0.41 -11.97 2.14
CA ILE A 23 -1.75 -12.57 2.02
C ILE A 23 -1.97 -13.13 0.61
N GLY A 24 -1.60 -12.37 -0.42
CA GLY A 24 -1.76 -12.75 -1.83
C GLY A 24 -1.81 -11.54 -2.76
N GLN A 25 -2.11 -11.81 -4.03
CA GLN A 25 -2.35 -10.79 -5.06
C GLN A 25 -3.81 -10.86 -5.51
N GLN A 26 -4.45 -9.70 -5.62
CA GLN A 26 -5.84 -9.58 -6.07
C GLN A 26 -6.03 -8.29 -6.87
N GLU A 27 -6.96 -8.30 -7.82
CA GLU A 27 -7.44 -7.08 -8.47
C GLU A 27 -8.44 -6.37 -7.57
N ILE A 28 -8.32 -5.05 -7.46
CA ILE A 28 -9.14 -4.23 -6.57
C ILE A 28 -9.59 -2.94 -7.25
N VAL A 29 -10.71 -2.39 -6.79
CA VAL A 29 -11.16 -1.06 -7.19
C VAL A 29 -10.76 -0.05 -6.12
N ILE A 30 -9.98 0.95 -6.50
CA ILE A 30 -9.58 2.03 -5.60
C ILE A 30 -10.75 3.00 -5.42
N LYS A 31 -11.07 3.32 -4.17
CA LYS A 31 -12.04 4.34 -3.77
C LYS A 31 -11.33 5.50 -3.10
N ASN A 32 -11.78 6.72 -3.39
CA ASN A 32 -11.30 7.90 -2.68
C ASN A 32 -11.77 7.85 -1.22
N LEU A 33 -10.87 8.19 -0.28
CA LEU A 33 -11.14 8.20 1.16
C LEU A 33 -11.92 9.45 1.63
N GLY A 34 -12.25 10.35 0.71
CA GLY A 34 -13.00 11.57 0.97
C GLY A 34 -12.12 12.69 1.54
N LYS A 35 -12.73 13.87 1.68
CA LYS A 35 -12.03 15.11 2.05
C LYS A 35 -11.42 15.08 3.45
N TYR A 36 -11.96 14.28 4.37
CA TYR A 36 -11.46 14.21 5.74
C TYR A 36 -10.16 13.41 5.88
N LEU A 37 -9.85 12.56 4.89
CA LEU A 37 -8.67 11.69 4.88
C LEU A 37 -7.71 12.05 3.73
N SER A 38 -7.91 13.20 3.08
CA SER A 38 -7.09 13.65 1.94
C SER A 38 -5.65 13.96 2.32
N ASP A 39 -5.38 14.21 3.60
CA ASP A 39 -4.06 14.67 4.07
C ASP A 39 -3.11 13.51 4.41
N ILE A 40 -3.56 12.26 4.25
CA ILE A 40 -2.74 11.07 4.51
C ILE A 40 -1.82 10.80 3.31
N LYS A 41 -0.63 11.40 3.35
CA LYS A 41 0.31 11.43 2.22
C LYS A 41 0.82 10.07 1.73
N PHE A 42 0.83 9.05 2.58
CA PHE A 42 1.33 7.71 2.25
C PHE A 42 0.23 6.76 1.77
N VAL A 43 -1.01 7.23 1.61
CA VAL A 43 -2.16 6.43 1.15
C VAL A 43 -2.78 7.08 -0.08
N SER A 44 -2.93 6.30 -1.14
CA SER A 44 -3.56 6.75 -2.40
C SER A 44 -5.07 6.51 -2.45
N GLY A 45 -5.59 5.66 -1.57
CA GLY A 45 -7.02 5.37 -1.46
C GLY A 45 -7.32 4.18 -0.55
N GLY A 46 -8.57 3.72 -0.58
CA GLY A 46 -9.01 2.51 0.12
C GLY A 46 -9.90 1.63 -0.75
N THR A 47 -10.09 0.39 -0.33
CA THR A 47 -11.08 -0.52 -0.91
C THR A 47 -11.73 -1.36 0.18
N ILE A 48 -12.88 -1.95 -0.13
CA ILE A 48 -13.53 -2.94 0.72
C ILE A 48 -13.25 -4.31 0.10
N LEU A 49 -12.65 -5.19 0.88
CA LEU A 49 -12.33 -6.56 0.52
C LEU A 49 -13.60 -7.42 0.44
N GLY A 50 -13.52 -8.59 -0.19
CA GLY A 50 -14.67 -9.50 -0.32
C GLY A 50 -15.19 -10.04 1.03
N ASP A 51 -14.39 -9.97 2.08
CA ASP A 51 -14.75 -10.32 3.46
C ASP A 51 -15.29 -9.12 4.27
N GLY A 52 -15.43 -7.95 3.64
CA GLY A 52 -15.92 -6.72 4.25
C GLY A 52 -14.85 -5.88 4.96
N ASN A 53 -13.60 -6.35 5.06
CA ASN A 53 -12.52 -5.58 5.66
C ASN A 53 -12.10 -4.39 4.77
N VAL A 54 -11.65 -3.30 5.39
CA VAL A 54 -11.09 -2.15 4.66
C VAL A 54 -9.60 -2.36 4.45
N ALA A 55 -9.15 -2.25 3.20
CA ALA A 55 -7.73 -2.24 2.85
C ALA A 55 -7.33 -0.86 2.31
N LEU A 56 -6.22 -0.32 2.81
CA LEU A 56 -5.62 0.92 2.31
C LEU A 56 -4.62 0.61 1.20
N ILE A 57 -4.59 1.45 0.17
CA ILE A 57 -3.62 1.37 -0.91
C ILE A 57 -2.49 2.35 -0.61
N LEU A 58 -1.29 1.83 -0.37
CA LEU A 58 -0.12 2.65 -0.09
C LEU A 58 0.35 3.41 -1.34
N ASP A 59 0.70 4.68 -1.18
CA ASP A 59 1.37 5.45 -2.24
C ASP A 59 2.88 5.18 -2.22
N VAL A 60 3.31 4.24 -3.05
CA VAL A 60 4.72 3.90 -3.21
C VAL A 60 5.58 5.03 -3.77
N ASN A 61 5.00 6.02 -4.46
CA ASN A 61 5.77 7.18 -4.93
C ASN A 61 6.14 8.09 -3.76
N TYR A 62 5.19 8.28 -2.83
CA TYR A 62 5.47 9.02 -1.60
C TYR A 62 6.46 8.27 -0.72
N ILE A 63 6.23 6.97 -0.50
CA ILE A 63 7.07 6.14 0.39
C ILE A 63 8.48 5.96 -0.15
N ALA A 64 8.66 5.75 -1.46
CA ALA A 64 9.99 5.63 -2.07
C ALA A 64 10.71 6.99 -2.24
N GLY A 65 10.01 8.10 -1.97
CA GLY A 65 10.59 9.44 -1.92
C GLY A 65 11.13 9.82 -0.55
N LEU A 66 10.83 9.05 0.49
CA LEU A 66 11.46 9.13 1.82
C LEU A 66 12.89 8.57 1.77
#